data_AF-A0A7X3TTK9-F1
#
_entry.id   AF-A0A7X3TTK9-F1
#
_cell.length_a   1.000
_cell.length_b   1.000
_cell.length_c   1.000
_cell.angle_alpha   90.00
_cell.angle_beta   90.00
_cell.angle_gamma   90.00
#
_symmetry.space_group_name_H-M   'P 1'
#
loop_
_entity.id
_entity.type
_entity.pdbx_description
1 polymer ?
#
loop_
_entity_poly.entity_id
_entity_poly.type
_entity_poly.pdbx_seq_one_letter_code
_entity_poly.pdbx_strand_id
1 'polypeptide(L)'
;MVGGRGAPPPHLLDLPQDAGARPPISGKAGRRSRTRLRIPGRPPALRHLRRLPGVPGGGEHVSAELLQALRDVVGREHVLHKPEDLLVYELDGTIDRSLPDAVVFPANTEEVQGVVRACNALDVPVTPRGAGTGLSGG
;
A
#
# COMPACT_ATOMS: atom_id res chain seq x y z
N MET A 1 32.91 21.92 -20.81
CA MET A 1 32.12 20.67 -20.72
C MET A 1 31.20 20.78 -19.52
N VAL A 2 29.94 21.16 -19.72
CA VAL A 2 28.95 21.30 -18.64
C VAL A 2 27.88 20.23 -18.85
N GLY A 3 27.83 19.26 -17.94
CA GLY A 3 26.82 18.21 -17.92
C GLY A 3 25.48 18.75 -17.43
N GLY A 4 24.46 18.68 -18.29
CA GLY A 4 23.10 19.09 -17.96
C GLY A 4 22.46 18.13 -16.95
N ARG A 5 21.98 18.68 -15.83
CA ARG A 5 21.07 18.01 -14.92
C ARG A 5 19.68 18.03 -15.56
N GLY A 6 19.10 16.86 -15.80
CA GLY A 6 17.73 16.73 -16.30
C GLY A 6 16.75 17.42 -15.36
N ALA A 7 15.87 18.26 -15.92
CA ALA A 7 14.84 18.96 -15.17
C ALA A 7 13.78 17.96 -14.65
N PRO A 8 13.26 18.15 -13.41
CA PRO A 8 12.14 17.36 -12.91
C PRO A 8 10.84 17.68 -13.67
N PRO A 9 9.86 16.75 -13.72
CA PRO A 9 8.61 16.93 -14.45
C PRO A 9 7.78 18.13 -13.93
N PRO A 10 7.07 18.85 -14.82
CA PRO A 10 6.58 20.23 -14.60
C PRO A 10 5.37 20.38 -13.66
N HIS A 11 5.00 19.37 -12.87
CA HIS A 11 3.87 19.46 -11.94
C HIS A 11 4.27 19.39 -10.45
N LEU A 12 5.58 19.30 -10.15
CA LEU A 12 6.10 19.18 -8.78
C LEU A 12 6.77 20.47 -8.30
N LEU A 13 6.17 21.64 -8.54
CA LEU A 13 6.73 22.93 -8.10
C LEU A 13 5.72 23.93 -7.52
N ASP A 14 4.50 23.52 -7.17
CA ASP A 14 3.52 24.45 -6.60
C ASP A 14 2.87 23.92 -5.31
N LEU A 15 3.68 23.73 -4.27
CA LEU A 15 3.18 23.64 -2.90
C LEU A 15 3.41 24.98 -2.19
N PRO A 16 2.35 25.69 -1.77
CA PRO A 16 2.49 26.98 -1.10
C PRO A 16 3.22 26.81 0.23
N GLN A 17 4.35 27.51 0.34
CA GLN A 17 5.09 27.71 1.58
C GLN A 17 4.41 28.83 2.37
N ASP A 18 3.30 28.52 3.05
CA ASP A 18 2.86 29.42 4.12
C ASP A 18 2.43 28.67 5.38
N ALA A 19 3.13 29.04 6.44
CA ALA A 19 3.09 28.48 7.76
C ALA A 19 1.96 29.13 8.55
N GLY A 20 0.76 28.58 8.41
CA GLY A 20 -0.35 28.86 9.33
C GLY A 20 -0.28 27.93 10.55
N ALA A 21 -0.14 28.51 11.74
CA ALA A 21 -0.01 27.85 13.03
C ALA A 21 -0.88 26.59 13.22
N ARG A 22 -0.23 25.48 13.62
CA ARG A 22 -0.94 24.29 14.13
C ARG A 22 -1.58 24.66 15.48
N PRO A 23 -2.89 24.49 15.67
CA PRO A 23 -3.49 24.68 16.99
C PRO A 23 -2.89 23.65 17.97
N PRO A 24 -2.78 23.99 19.27
CA PRO A 24 -2.28 23.05 20.26
C PRO A 24 -3.16 21.80 20.28
N ILE A 25 -2.52 20.62 20.22
CA ILE A 25 -3.17 19.35 20.48
C ILE A 25 -3.64 19.32 21.93
N SER A 26 -4.83 19.87 22.19
CA SER A 26 -5.47 19.81 23.49
C SER A 26 -5.78 18.35 23.79
N GLY A 27 -5.02 17.80 24.74
CA GLY A 27 -5.21 16.48 25.26
C GLY A 27 -6.58 16.35 25.93
N LYS A 28 -7.48 15.63 25.27
CA LYS A 28 -8.38 14.71 25.95
C LYS A 28 -8.28 13.36 25.28
N ALA A 29 -7.63 12.43 25.97
CA ALA A 29 -7.61 11.01 25.68
C ALA A 29 -9.05 10.44 25.75
N GLY A 30 -9.84 10.72 24.72
CA GLY A 30 -11.12 10.07 24.48
C GLY A 30 -10.83 8.73 23.81
N ARG A 31 -11.08 7.64 24.53
CA ARG A 31 -11.03 6.25 24.08
C ARG A 31 -11.96 6.05 22.86
N ARG A 32 -11.50 6.40 21.65
CA ARG A 32 -12.24 6.11 20.41
C ARG A 32 -12.00 4.65 20.04
N SER A 33 -13.08 3.89 20.07
CA SER A 33 -13.17 2.50 19.65
C SER A 33 -12.56 2.33 18.26
N ARG A 34 -11.42 1.63 18.21
CA ARG A 34 -10.86 1.06 16.98
C ARG A 34 -11.87 0.07 16.41
N THR A 35 -12.75 0.50 15.52
CA THR A 35 -13.54 -0.43 14.72
C THR A 35 -12.57 -1.13 13.77
N ARG A 36 -12.10 -2.32 14.18
CA ARG A 36 -11.36 -3.25 13.33
C ARG A 36 -12.22 -3.48 12.09
N LEU A 37 -11.75 -3.08 10.92
CA LEU A 37 -12.27 -3.59 9.66
C LEU A 37 -12.07 -5.12 9.71
N ARG A 38 -13.15 -5.87 9.89
CA ARG A 38 -13.11 -7.34 9.82
C ARG A 38 -12.95 -7.71 8.35
N ILE A 39 -11.71 -7.91 7.93
CA ILE A 39 -11.41 -8.66 6.71
C ILE A 39 -11.90 -10.10 6.95
N PRO A 40 -12.88 -10.64 6.20
CA PRO A 40 -13.29 -12.03 6.30
C PRO A 40 -12.06 -12.95 6.20
N GLY A 41 -11.64 -13.49 7.34
CA GLY A 41 -10.42 -14.27 7.42
C GLY A 41 -10.56 -15.63 6.75
N ARG A 42 -9.41 -16.19 6.37
CA ARG A 42 -9.17 -17.59 5.98
C ARG A 42 -10.13 -18.56 6.70
N PRO A 43 -10.74 -19.53 5.98
CA PRO A 43 -11.70 -20.46 6.57
C PRO A 43 -11.09 -21.17 7.79
N PRO A 44 -11.89 -21.50 8.83
CA PRO A 44 -11.39 -22.01 10.11
C PRO A 44 -10.42 -23.19 9.99
N ALA A 45 -10.65 -24.05 8.99
CA ALA A 45 -9.82 -25.21 8.69
C ALA A 45 -8.38 -24.87 8.23
N LEU A 46 -8.16 -23.68 7.67
CA LEU A 46 -6.88 -23.27 7.08
C LEU A 46 -6.16 -22.20 7.91
N ARG A 47 -6.63 -21.91 9.14
CA ARG A 47 -6.03 -20.92 10.05
C ARG A 47 -4.77 -21.41 10.75
N HIS A 48 -4.64 -22.73 10.92
CA HIS A 48 -3.51 -23.37 11.61
C HIS A 48 -2.36 -23.72 10.68
N LEU A 49 -2.58 -23.65 9.36
CA LEU A 49 -1.51 -23.77 8.38
C LEU A 49 -0.71 -22.47 8.41
N ARG A 50 0.49 -22.53 9.02
CA ARG A 50 1.54 -21.53 8.76
C ARG A 50 1.72 -21.46 7.24
N ARG A 51 1.93 -20.24 6.70
CA ARG A 51 2.45 -20.08 5.33
C ARG A 51 3.64 -21.03 5.22
N LEU A 52 3.59 -21.97 4.28
CA LEU A 52 4.59 -23.03 4.21
C LEU A 52 5.98 -22.37 4.12
N PRO A 53 7.00 -22.86 4.85
CA PRO A 53 8.36 -22.39 4.67
C PRO A 53 8.75 -22.63 3.19
N GLY A 54 8.99 -21.54 2.45
CA GLY A 54 9.26 -21.59 1.00
C GLY A 54 8.10 -21.17 0.06
N VAL A 55 7.02 -20.56 0.54
CA VAL A 55 6.03 -19.92 -0.38
C VAL A 55 6.58 -18.57 -0.85
N PRO A 56 6.97 -18.41 -2.14
CA PRO A 56 7.33 -17.11 -2.69
C PRO A 56 6.10 -16.20 -2.58
N GLY A 57 6.26 -14.97 -2.14
CA GLY A 57 5.14 -14.01 -2.06
C GLY A 57 5.59 -12.62 -2.44
N GLY A 58 6.35 -12.57 -3.52
CA GLY A 58 6.89 -11.34 -4.04
C GLY A 58 7.66 -11.59 -5.32
N GLY A 59 7.00 -11.29 -6.44
CA GLY A 59 7.57 -11.44 -7.78
C GLY A 59 6.97 -12.56 -8.63
N GLU A 60 5.96 -13.28 -8.12
CA GLU A 60 5.15 -14.18 -8.95
C GLU A 60 4.05 -13.38 -9.65
N HIS A 61 3.70 -13.78 -10.88
CA HIS A 61 2.84 -12.99 -11.76
C HIS A 61 1.50 -12.64 -11.07
N VAL A 62 1.28 -11.34 -10.84
CA VAL A 62 -0.03 -10.81 -10.46
C VAL A 62 -1.08 -11.29 -11.46
N SER A 63 -2.23 -11.78 -10.97
CA SER A 63 -3.26 -12.29 -11.86
C SER A 63 -3.85 -11.15 -12.69
N ALA A 64 -4.16 -11.42 -13.97
CA ALA A 64 -4.80 -10.44 -14.84
C ALA A 64 -6.16 -9.98 -14.29
N GLU A 65 -6.88 -10.89 -13.62
CA GLU A 65 -8.15 -10.63 -12.94
C GLU A 65 -7.97 -9.63 -11.79
N LEU A 66 -6.97 -9.83 -10.92
CA LEU A 66 -6.69 -8.90 -9.83
C LEU A 66 -6.29 -7.52 -10.38
N LEU A 67 -5.41 -7.48 -11.38
CA LEU A 67 -5.03 -6.22 -12.01
C LEU A 67 -6.22 -5.48 -12.59
N GLN A 68 -7.13 -6.18 -13.27
CA GLN A 68 -8.30 -5.55 -13.83
C GLN A 68 -9.23 -5.03 -12.73
N ALA A 69 -9.53 -5.85 -11.71
CA ALA A 69 -10.38 -5.46 -10.60
C ALA A 69 -9.84 -4.23 -9.84
N LEU A 70 -8.52 -4.14 -9.65
CA LEU A 70 -7.89 -2.97 -9.03
C LEU A 70 -8.00 -1.72 -9.91
N ARG A 71 -7.74 -1.88 -11.22
CA ARG A 71 -7.84 -0.77 -12.19
C ARG A 71 -9.25 -0.25 -12.35
N ASP A 72 -10.27 -1.10 -12.25
CA ASP A 72 -11.67 -0.69 -12.29
C ASP A 72 -12.05 0.18 -11.09
N VAL A 73 -11.34 0.04 -9.96
CA VAL A 73 -11.57 0.85 -8.75
C VAL A 73 -10.80 2.16 -8.79
N VAL A 74 -9.50 2.13 -9.08
CA VAL A 74 -8.61 3.30 -8.90
C VAL A 74 -8.09 3.89 -10.20
N GLY A 75 -8.35 3.30 -11.36
CA GLY A 75 -7.73 3.68 -12.63
C GLY A 75 -6.38 2.99 -12.87
N ARG A 76 -5.91 3.04 -14.12
CA ARG A 76 -4.72 2.29 -14.54
C ARG A 76 -3.42 2.86 -13.99
N GLU A 77 -3.33 4.18 -13.94
CA GLU A 77 -2.18 4.94 -13.47
C GLU A 77 -1.94 4.80 -11.96
N HIS A 78 -2.94 4.35 -11.21
CA HIS A 78 -2.88 4.17 -9.76
C HIS A 78 -2.52 2.75 -9.31
N VAL A 79 -2.13 1.86 -10.23
CA VAL A 79 -1.74 0.47 -9.96
C VAL A 79 -0.35 0.16 -10.51
N LEU A 80 0.62 -0.02 -9.60
CA LEU A 80 1.95 -0.53 -9.93
C LEU A 80 1.97 -2.05 -9.85
N HIS A 81 2.59 -2.68 -10.82
CA HIS A 81 2.72 -4.14 -10.86
C HIS A 81 3.95 -4.62 -11.64
N LYS A 82 4.75 -3.71 -12.19
CA LYS A 82 5.98 -4.08 -12.89
C LYS A 82 7.07 -4.35 -11.85
N PRO A 83 7.91 -5.37 -12.03
CA PRO A 83 8.94 -5.72 -11.07
C PRO A 83 9.81 -4.52 -10.65
N GLU A 84 10.23 -3.70 -11.61
CA GLU A 84 11.06 -2.51 -11.38
C GLU A 84 10.40 -1.44 -10.50
N ASP A 85 9.08 -1.26 -10.61
CA ASP A 85 8.33 -0.30 -9.82
C ASP A 85 8.11 -0.79 -8.37
N LEU A 86 8.03 -2.11 -8.20
CA LEU A 86 7.72 -2.74 -6.91
C LEU A 86 8.93 -2.82 -5.98
N LEU A 87 10.16 -2.75 -6.52
CA LEU A 87 11.40 -2.79 -5.72
C LEU A 87 11.45 -1.72 -4.63
N VAL A 88 10.87 -0.54 -4.88
CA VAL A 88 10.84 0.56 -3.89
C VAL A 88 9.97 0.21 -2.67
N TYR A 89 9.12 -0.81 -2.80
CA TYR A 89 8.20 -1.28 -1.77
C TYR A 89 8.64 -2.60 -1.13
N GLU A 90 9.82 -3.14 -1.47
CA GLU A 90 10.30 -4.43 -0.96
C GLU A 90 10.70 -4.41 0.53
N LEU A 91 11.05 -3.23 1.04
CA LEU A 91 11.65 -3.01 2.35
C LEU A 91 10.87 -1.96 3.13
N ASP A 92 10.92 -2.04 4.45
CA ASP A 92 10.62 -0.94 5.36
C ASP A 92 11.88 -0.56 6.17
N GLY A 93 11.73 0.02 7.36
CA GLY A 93 12.85 0.33 8.24
C GLY A 93 13.51 -0.89 8.90
N THR A 94 13.06 -2.10 8.57
CA THR A 94 13.68 -3.36 9.00
C THR A 94 14.68 -3.91 7.99
N ILE A 95 15.23 -5.09 8.29
CA ILE A 95 16.09 -5.86 7.38
C ILE A 95 15.31 -6.86 6.53
N ASP A 96 14.03 -7.07 6.84
CA ASP A 96 13.19 -8.07 6.18
C ASP A 96 12.75 -7.55 4.81
N ARG A 97 12.80 -8.43 3.81
CA ARG A 97 12.45 -8.12 2.43
C ARG A 97 11.27 -8.95 1.99
N SER A 98 10.28 -8.31 1.40
CA SER A 98 9.19 -8.97 0.70
C SER A 98 8.70 -8.08 -0.43
N LEU A 99 8.89 -8.52 -1.66
CA LEU A 99 8.33 -7.82 -2.82
C LEU A 99 6.79 -7.97 -2.79
N PRO A 100 6.00 -6.94 -3.06
CA PRO A 100 4.55 -7.09 -3.24
C PRO A 100 4.23 -7.61 -4.66
N ASP A 101 3.01 -8.13 -4.87
CA ASP A 101 2.51 -8.48 -6.21
C ASP A 101 1.97 -7.26 -6.97
N ALA A 102 1.42 -6.29 -6.23
CA ALA A 102 0.97 -5.00 -6.75
C ALA A 102 0.95 -3.93 -5.64
N VAL A 103 1.04 -2.66 -6.03
CA VAL A 103 0.89 -1.49 -5.14
C VAL A 103 -0.17 -0.56 -5.72
N VAL A 104 -1.04 -0.05 -4.86
CA VAL A 104 -2.23 0.73 -5.27
C VAL A 104 -2.26 2.06 -4.53
N PHE A 105 -2.55 3.16 -5.25
CA PHE A 105 -2.64 4.52 -4.70
C PHE A 105 -4.07 5.08 -4.80
N PRO A 106 -4.97 4.71 -3.87
CA PRO A 106 -6.32 5.27 -3.84
C PRO A 106 -6.30 6.75 -3.42
N ALA A 107 -7.16 7.56 -4.02
CA ALA A 107 -7.27 9.00 -3.78
C ALA A 107 -8.29 9.36 -2.68
N ASN A 108 -9.22 8.46 -2.37
CA ASN A 108 -10.30 8.70 -1.42
C ASN A 108 -10.71 7.42 -0.66
N THR A 109 -11.65 7.56 0.27
CA THR A 109 -12.06 6.47 1.16
C THR A 109 -12.86 5.41 0.39
N GLU A 110 -13.64 5.83 -0.59
CA GLU A 110 -14.48 4.98 -1.43
C GLU A 110 -13.62 4.00 -2.24
N GLU A 111 -12.53 4.49 -2.82
CA GLU A 111 -11.52 3.70 -3.53
C GLU A 111 -10.80 2.73 -2.59
N VAL A 112 -10.38 3.17 -1.40
CA VAL A 112 -9.79 2.27 -0.39
C VAL A 112 -10.74 1.10 -0.10
N GLN A 113 -12.02 1.37 0.12
CA GLN A 113 -13.00 0.32 0.37
C GLN A 113 -13.18 -0.60 -0.85
N GLY A 114 -13.18 -0.05 -2.06
CA GLY A 114 -13.25 -0.81 -3.30
C GLY A 114 -12.07 -1.79 -3.45
N VAL A 115 -10.85 -1.32 -3.22
CA VAL A 115 -9.63 -2.13 -3.28
C VAL A 115 -9.69 -3.27 -2.27
N VAL A 116 -10.02 -2.98 -1.00
CA VAL A 116 -10.12 -4.02 0.03
C VAL A 116 -11.19 -5.05 -0.31
N ARG A 117 -12.33 -4.63 -0.88
CA ARG A 117 -13.38 -5.55 -1.32
C ARG A 117 -12.92 -6.43 -2.48
N ALA A 118 -12.24 -5.86 -3.48
CA ALA A 118 -11.71 -6.59 -4.62
C ALA A 118 -10.69 -7.65 -4.18
N CYS A 119 -9.70 -7.27 -3.36
CA CYS A 119 -8.71 -8.21 -2.83
C CYS A 119 -9.35 -9.32 -2.00
N ASN A 120 -10.33 -8.97 -1.15
CA ASN A 120 -11.04 -9.97 -0.34
C ASN A 120 -11.85 -10.96 -1.19
N ALA A 121 -12.45 -10.51 -2.30
CA ALA A 121 -13.18 -11.39 -3.20
C ALA A 121 -12.26 -12.42 -3.89
N LEU A 122 -10.99 -12.08 -4.07
CA LEU A 122 -9.97 -12.92 -4.71
C LEU A 122 -9.03 -13.63 -3.71
N ASP A 123 -9.33 -13.58 -2.41
CA ASP A 123 -8.48 -14.11 -1.32
C ASP A 123 -7.03 -13.57 -1.33
N VAL A 124 -6.87 -12.32 -1.75
CA VAL A 124 -5.58 -11.61 -1.82
C VAL A 124 -5.35 -10.83 -0.53
N PRO A 125 -4.23 -11.06 0.18
CA PRO A 125 -3.90 -10.31 1.38
C PRO A 125 -3.59 -8.84 1.05
N VAL A 126 -3.94 -7.94 1.96
CA VAL A 126 -3.68 -6.50 1.82
C VAL A 126 -2.87 -6.00 3.00
N THR A 127 -1.74 -5.35 2.71
CA THR A 127 -0.90 -4.67 3.71
C THR A 127 -0.99 -3.15 3.51
N PRO A 128 -1.60 -2.40 4.45
CA PRO A 128 -1.61 -0.94 4.36
C PRO A 128 -0.20 -0.40 4.61
N ARG A 129 0.24 0.55 3.79
CA ARG A 129 1.59 1.12 3.88
C ARG A 129 1.56 2.64 3.93
N GLY A 130 2.29 3.22 4.89
CA GLY A 130 2.61 4.64 4.94
C GLY A 130 3.93 4.95 4.22
N ALA A 131 4.82 5.71 4.86
CA ALA A 131 6.14 6.04 4.31
C ALA A 131 7.13 4.84 4.25
N GLY A 132 6.81 3.70 4.87
CA GLY A 132 7.71 2.54 4.91
C GLY A 132 8.88 2.69 5.90
N THR A 133 8.74 3.51 6.94
CA THR A 133 9.80 3.73 7.96
C THR A 133 9.60 2.91 9.23
N GLY A 134 8.68 1.93 9.22
CA GLY A 134 8.41 1.08 10.37
C GLY A 134 9.62 0.19 10.70
N LEU A 135 9.87 -0.04 12.00
CA LEU A 135 11.00 -0.84 12.48
C LEU A 135 10.58 -2.26 12.92
N SER A 136 9.38 -2.70 12.57
CA SER A 136 8.79 -3.97 13.04
C SER A 136 8.30 -4.92 11.96
N GLY A 137 8.43 -4.58 10.66
CA GLY A 137 8.03 -5.46 9.56
C GLY A 137 6.51 -5.57 9.44
N GLY A 138 5.88 -4.44 9.11
CA GLY A 138 4.41 -4.28 9.08
C GLY A 138 3.70 -5.00 7.93
#